data_AF-A0A1V5Y2Y4-F1
#
_entry.id   AF-A0A1V5Y2Y4-F1
#
_cell.length_a   1.000
_cell.length_b   1.000
_cell.length_c   1.000
_cell.angle_alpha   90.00
_cell.angle_beta   90.00
_cell.angle_gamma   90.00
#
_symmetry.space_group_name_H-M   'P 1'
#
loop_
_entity.id
_entity.type
_entity.pdbx_description
1 polymer ?
#
loop_
_entity_poly.entity_id
_entity_poly.type
_entity_poly.pdbx_seq_one_letter_code
_entity_poly.pdbx_strand_id
1 'polypeptide(L)'
;MRLSGINKTFKGFTIIEILIAIIIIGILVAIIIPRLATRADLARRRAAESDIEEIRKAQEHAGIDTGYYYRLYVLDDNPGGDGYGTGNPNDINDGLRDEILNQIASNPIRMFISPTTGEMYNDTSAVRIYTKMIENETSFGWQGRYLTWHKDFNNNDIPDDPWNHDYLFFTEKGLVLEPDGIIVETCSFLPDGTAVSGSSYNCNKFDRFTILSLGANGVPGDGGADVNALGTGDDIFQQW
;
A
#
# COMPACT_ATOMS: atom_id res chain seq x y z
N MET A 1 -18.12 0.30 75.19
CA MET A 1 -17.83 0.88 73.87
C MET A 1 -18.87 0.34 72.89
N ARG A 2 -19.88 1.14 72.50
CA ARG A 2 -20.98 0.71 71.60
C ARG A 2 -20.61 1.08 70.16
N LEU A 3 -20.49 0.08 69.28
CA LEU A 3 -20.38 0.29 67.84
C LEU A 3 -21.78 0.35 67.26
N SER A 4 -22.18 1.55 66.83
CA SER A 4 -23.45 1.78 66.13
C SER A 4 -23.33 1.24 64.71
N GLY A 5 -24.09 0.19 64.38
CA GLY A 5 -24.13 -0.39 63.04
C GLY A 5 -24.83 0.53 62.05
N ILE A 6 -24.14 0.92 60.99
CA ILE A 6 -24.71 1.64 59.85
C ILE A 6 -25.44 0.61 58.98
N ASN A 7 -26.76 0.55 59.10
CA ASN A 7 -27.61 -0.21 58.17
C ASN A 7 -27.61 0.50 56.80
N LYS A 8 -26.74 0.10 55.88
CA LYS A 8 -26.85 0.48 54.46
C LYS A 8 -28.05 -0.26 53.87
N THR A 9 -29.13 0.47 53.61
CA THR A 9 -30.25 -0.03 52.80
C THR A 9 -29.78 -0.23 51.36
N PHE A 10 -29.63 -1.48 50.94
CA PHE A 10 -29.47 -1.81 49.52
C PHE A 10 -30.82 -1.58 48.83
N LYS A 11 -30.95 -0.45 48.13
CA LYS A 11 -32.03 -0.26 47.15
C LYS A 11 -31.73 -1.17 45.95
N GLY A 12 -32.59 -2.16 45.72
CA GLY A 12 -32.52 -2.99 44.51
C GLY A 12 -33.02 -2.21 43.30
N PHE A 13 -32.41 -2.45 42.13
CA PHE A 13 -32.90 -1.93 40.85
C PHE A 13 -34.22 -2.62 40.48
N THR A 14 -35.15 -1.85 39.92
CA THR A 14 -36.40 -2.40 39.43
C THR A 14 -36.20 -3.07 38.06
N ILE A 15 -36.99 -4.10 37.75
CA ILE A 15 -36.95 -4.75 36.42
C ILE A 15 -37.27 -3.73 35.33
N ILE A 16 -38.18 -2.78 35.60
CA ILE A 16 -38.56 -1.76 34.65
C ILE A 16 -37.43 -0.77 34.34
N GLU A 17 -36.54 -0.46 35.30
CA GLU A 17 -35.35 0.37 35.03
C GLU A 17 -34.40 -0.31 34.06
N ILE A 18 -34.14 -1.60 34.24
CA ILE A 18 -33.28 -2.35 33.34
C ILE A 18 -33.95 -2.52 31.96
N LEU A 19 -35.26 -2.73 31.92
CA LEU A 19 -36.02 -2.81 30.67
C LEU A 19 -35.91 -1.51 29.86
N ILE A 20 -36.18 -0.36 30.48
CA ILE A 20 -36.11 0.95 29.82
C ILE A 20 -34.66 1.23 29.39
N ALA A 21 -33.66 0.93 30.23
CA ALA A 21 -32.25 1.12 29.89
C ALA A 21 -31.84 0.33 28.64
N ILE A 22 -32.23 -0.94 28.54
CA ILE A 22 -31.91 -1.79 27.37
C ILE A 22 -32.65 -1.29 26.13
N ILE A 23 -33.89 -0.82 26.25
CA ILE A 23 -34.64 -0.24 25.13
C ILE A 23 -33.94 1.02 24.60
N ILE A 24 -33.51 1.92 25.49
CA ILE A 24 -32.80 3.14 25.11
C ILE A 24 -31.48 2.79 24.42
N ILE A 25 -30.69 1.86 24.99
CA ILE A 25 -29.43 1.41 24.38
C ILE A 25 -29.69 0.77 23.01
N GLY A 26 -30.71 -0.07 22.87
CA GLY A 26 -31.08 -0.72 21.61
C GLY A 26 -31.44 0.29 20.51
N ILE A 27 -32.23 1.31 20.84
CA ILE A 27 -32.59 2.38 19.89
C ILE A 27 -31.35 3.19 19.49
N LEU A 28 -30.50 3.56 20.45
CA LEU A 28 -29.27 4.31 20.17
C LEU A 28 -28.33 3.53 19.26
N VAL A 29 -28.09 2.25 19.56
CA VAL A 29 -27.23 1.37 18.78
C VAL A 29 -27.76 1.19 17.34
N ALA A 30 -29.06 0.99 17.17
CA ALA A 30 -29.69 0.85 15.85
C ALA A 30 -29.47 2.09 14.95
N ILE A 31 -29.40 3.29 15.53
CA ILE A 31 -29.18 4.53 14.79
C ILE A 31 -27.68 4.77 14.52
N ILE A 32 -26.80 4.40 15.46
CA ILE A 32 -25.37 4.72 15.39
C ILE A 32 -24.60 3.77 14.46
N ILE A 33 -24.87 2.47 14.49
CA ILE A 33 -24.14 1.46 13.70
C ILE A 33 -24.08 1.81 12.19
N PRO A 34 -25.20 2.07 11.48
CA PRO A 34 -25.13 2.34 10.03
C PRO A 34 -24.38 3.64 9.71
N ARG A 35 -24.42 4.63 10.61
CA ARG A 35 -23.68 5.89 10.46
C ARG A 35 -22.18 5.71 10.70
N LEU A 36 -21.78 4.77 11.54
CA LEU A 36 -20.37 4.50 11.81
C LEU A 36 -19.73 3.73 10.64
N ALA A 37 -20.41 2.72 10.11
CA ALA A 37 -19.92 1.93 8.96
C ALA A 37 -19.65 2.84 7.75
N THR A 38 -20.64 3.64 7.35
CA THR A 38 -20.49 4.59 6.23
C THR A 38 -19.37 5.62 6.44
N ARG A 39 -19.13 6.06 7.67
CA ARG A 39 -18.02 6.97 7.99
C ARG A 39 -16.66 6.27 7.96
N ALA A 40 -16.59 5.02 8.38
CA ALA A 40 -15.36 4.23 8.31
C ALA A 40 -14.95 4.01 6.85
N ASP A 41 -15.89 3.66 5.97
CA ASP A 41 -15.61 3.48 4.55
C ASP A 41 -15.15 4.79 3.89
N LEU A 42 -15.81 5.91 4.19
CA LEU A 42 -15.38 7.23 3.70
C LEU A 42 -13.98 7.62 4.22
N ALA A 43 -13.65 7.25 5.46
CA ALA A 43 -12.33 7.50 6.02
C ALA A 43 -11.25 6.66 5.33
N ARG A 44 -11.53 5.39 5.02
CA ARG A 44 -10.64 4.53 4.23
C ARG A 44 -10.42 5.08 2.82
N ARG A 45 -11.48 5.46 2.11
CA ARG A 45 -11.36 6.06 0.76
C ARG A 45 -10.49 7.32 0.76
N ARG A 46 -10.69 8.22 1.74
CA ARG A 46 -9.84 9.41 1.89
C ARG A 46 -8.40 9.10 2.27
N ALA A 47 -8.19 8.05 3.07
CA ALA A 47 -6.85 7.58 3.36
C ALA A 47 -6.19 7.09 2.06
N ALA A 48 -6.88 6.28 1.25
CA ALA A 48 -6.36 5.81 -0.02
C ALA A 48 -6.01 6.96 -0.99
N GLU A 49 -6.86 7.98 -1.09
CA GLU A 49 -6.58 9.18 -1.88
C GLU A 49 -5.34 9.95 -1.37
N SER A 50 -5.17 10.04 -0.05
CA SER A 50 -4.00 10.67 0.57
C SER A 50 -2.73 9.86 0.32
N ASP A 51 -2.82 8.55 0.48
CA ASP A 51 -1.73 7.60 0.31
C ASP A 51 -1.23 7.63 -1.16
N ILE A 52 -2.14 7.62 -2.14
CA ILE A 52 -1.81 7.78 -3.57
C ILE A 52 -1.11 9.11 -3.87
N GLU A 53 -1.55 10.21 -3.24
CA GLU A 53 -0.93 11.54 -3.40
C GLU A 53 0.47 11.61 -2.77
N GLU A 54 0.72 10.88 -1.68
CA GLU A 54 2.06 10.75 -1.10
C GLU A 54 3.00 9.97 -2.03
N ILE A 55 2.53 8.86 -2.60
CA ILE A 55 3.33 8.09 -3.56
C ILE A 55 3.62 8.89 -4.83
N ARG A 56 2.66 9.69 -5.30
CA ARG A 56 2.90 10.63 -6.40
C ARG A 56 4.09 11.55 -6.09
N LYS A 57 4.07 12.21 -4.93
CA LYS A 57 5.15 13.12 -4.51
C LYS A 57 6.48 12.39 -4.40
N ALA A 58 6.46 11.16 -3.88
CA ALA A 58 7.65 10.32 -3.79
C ALA A 58 8.26 10.05 -5.17
N GLN A 59 7.44 9.68 -6.16
CA GLN A 59 7.88 9.48 -7.55
C GLN A 59 8.41 10.77 -8.19
N GLU A 60 7.76 11.91 -7.96
CA GLU A 60 8.23 13.20 -8.44
C GLU A 60 9.59 13.57 -7.84
N HIS A 61 9.78 13.35 -6.54
CA HIS A 61 11.07 13.58 -5.88
C HIS A 61 12.17 12.66 -6.44
N ALA A 62 11.91 11.35 -6.54
CA ALA A 62 12.83 10.40 -7.16
C ALA A 62 13.20 10.77 -8.61
N GLY A 63 12.21 11.22 -9.37
CA GLY A 63 12.37 11.70 -10.74
C GLY A 63 13.21 12.98 -10.84
N ILE A 64 13.05 13.92 -9.91
CA ILE A 64 13.88 15.14 -9.86
C ILE A 64 15.34 14.81 -9.51
N ASP A 65 15.55 13.91 -8.56
CA ASP A 65 16.90 13.58 -8.08
C ASP A 65 17.69 12.74 -9.08
N THR A 66 17.03 11.85 -9.82
CA THR A 66 17.73 10.87 -10.67
C THR A 66 17.32 10.82 -12.14
N GLY A 67 16.21 11.45 -12.50
CA GLY A 67 15.67 11.42 -13.86
C GLY A 67 14.95 10.11 -14.21
N TYR A 68 14.67 9.25 -13.22
CA TYR A 68 13.94 8.00 -13.38
C TYR A 68 12.86 7.90 -12.32
N TYR A 69 11.74 7.26 -12.67
CA TYR A 69 10.81 6.77 -11.65
C TYR A 69 11.31 5.45 -11.09
N TYR A 70 10.95 5.20 -9.83
CA TYR A 70 11.29 3.97 -9.15
C TYR A 70 10.07 3.09 -9.03
N ARG A 71 10.31 1.86 -8.66
CA ARG A 71 9.28 0.92 -8.28
C ARG A 71 8.88 1.16 -6.83
N LEU A 72 7.66 0.79 -6.46
CA LEU A 72 7.11 1.18 -5.15
C LEU A 72 7.94 0.62 -4.01
N TYR A 73 8.38 -0.64 -4.15
CA TYR A 73 9.25 -1.28 -3.16
C TYR A 73 10.59 -0.56 -2.94
N VAL A 74 11.11 0.17 -3.94
CA VAL A 74 12.37 0.94 -3.83
C VAL A 74 12.15 2.32 -3.18
N LEU A 75 10.92 2.80 -3.06
CA LEU A 75 10.64 4.16 -2.58
C LEU A 75 10.65 4.31 -1.05
N ASP A 76 10.52 3.21 -0.30
CA ASP A 76 10.56 3.20 1.17
C ASP A 76 11.92 2.72 1.73
N ASP A 77 12.85 2.43 0.83
CA ASP A 77 14.12 1.77 1.12
C ASP A 77 15.11 2.72 1.84
N ASN A 78 15.78 2.30 2.92
CA ASN A 78 16.58 3.21 3.76
C ASN A 78 18.09 3.18 3.42
N PRO A 79 18.78 4.35 3.30
CA PRO A 79 20.19 4.36 2.92
C PRO A 79 21.08 3.71 3.98
N GLY A 80 21.99 2.85 3.54
CA GLY A 80 22.97 2.16 4.39
C GLY A 80 22.42 0.98 5.19
N GLY A 81 21.17 0.59 4.93
CA GLY A 81 20.43 -0.39 5.73
C GLY A 81 20.15 0.13 7.15
N ASP A 82 19.45 -0.66 7.94
CA ASP A 82 19.21 -0.35 9.36
C ASP A 82 20.38 -0.79 10.28
N GLY A 83 21.42 -1.41 9.69
CA GLY A 83 22.62 -1.90 10.38
C GLY A 83 22.48 -3.30 10.98
N TYR A 84 21.37 -3.99 10.76
CA TYR A 84 21.19 -5.39 11.15
C TYR A 84 21.75 -6.34 10.08
N GLY A 85 22.05 -7.58 10.49
CA GLY A 85 22.63 -8.57 9.60
C GLY A 85 21.60 -9.10 8.61
N THR A 86 22.07 -9.37 7.39
CA THR A 86 21.39 -9.81 6.14
C THR A 86 20.55 -11.10 6.20
N GLY A 87 19.99 -11.45 7.34
CA GLY A 87 19.25 -12.69 7.58
C GLY A 87 18.25 -12.60 8.72
N ASN A 88 17.89 -11.39 9.17
CA ASN A 88 16.81 -11.18 10.12
C ASN A 88 15.47 -11.06 9.37
N PRO A 89 14.56 -12.05 9.45
CA PRO A 89 13.26 -12.00 8.78
C PRO A 89 12.28 -10.98 9.39
N ASN A 90 12.68 -10.25 10.44
CA ASN A 90 11.89 -9.15 11.05
C ASN A 90 12.57 -7.79 10.85
N ASP A 91 13.52 -7.69 9.93
CA ASP A 91 14.01 -6.40 9.47
C ASP A 91 12.94 -5.81 8.54
N ILE A 92 12.45 -4.64 8.90
CA ILE A 92 11.34 -3.93 8.24
C ILE A 92 11.87 -2.73 7.43
N ASN A 93 13.20 -2.54 7.38
CA ASN A 93 13.85 -1.50 6.57
C ASN A 93 15.15 -2.08 6.00
N ASP A 94 15.05 -2.88 4.93
CA ASP A 94 16.25 -3.29 4.23
C ASP A 94 16.72 -2.19 3.27
N GLY A 95 18.04 -2.08 3.14
CA GLY A 95 18.66 -1.20 2.15
C GLY A 95 18.70 -1.89 0.78
N LEU A 96 18.77 -1.14 -0.32
CA LEU A 96 19.09 -1.69 -1.66
C LEU A 96 20.27 -2.69 -1.65
N ARG A 97 21.25 -2.52 -0.75
CA ARG A 97 22.40 -3.42 -0.59
C ARG A 97 22.04 -4.78 0.02
N ASP A 98 21.09 -4.81 0.96
CA ASP A 98 20.68 -6.01 1.68
C ASP A 98 19.72 -6.85 0.83
N GLU A 99 18.87 -6.20 0.04
CA GLU A 99 17.89 -6.82 -0.83
C GLU A 99 18.53 -7.61 -2.01
N ILE A 100 19.74 -7.20 -2.43
CA ILE A 100 20.60 -7.93 -3.40
C ILE A 100 21.05 -9.28 -2.82
N LEU A 101 21.34 -9.33 -1.52
CA LEU A 101 21.79 -10.54 -0.84
C LEU A 101 20.64 -11.52 -0.63
N ASN A 102 19.41 -11.03 -0.50
CA ASN A 102 18.17 -11.82 -0.43
C ASN A 102 17.62 -12.25 -1.82
N GLN A 103 18.31 -11.91 -2.92
CA GLN A 103 17.92 -12.23 -4.31
C GLN A 103 16.62 -11.56 -4.81
N ILE A 104 16.00 -10.71 -3.99
CA ILE A 104 14.78 -9.96 -4.34
C ILE A 104 15.14 -8.84 -5.34
N ALA A 105 16.23 -8.11 -5.11
CA ALA A 105 16.76 -7.08 -6.03
C ALA A 105 17.83 -7.63 -7.02
N SER A 106 17.62 -8.82 -7.58
CA SER A 106 18.65 -9.49 -8.41
C SER A 106 18.89 -8.88 -9.81
N ASN A 107 18.12 -7.86 -10.23
CA ASN A 107 18.28 -7.24 -11.53
C ASN A 107 18.08 -5.70 -11.53
N PRO A 108 19.16 -4.91 -11.53
CA PRO A 108 19.09 -3.44 -11.43
C PRO A 108 18.39 -2.72 -12.57
N ILE A 109 18.40 -3.34 -13.74
CA ILE A 109 17.74 -2.83 -14.94
C ILE A 109 16.21 -2.79 -14.75
N ARG A 110 15.70 -3.55 -13.77
CA ARG A 110 14.27 -3.65 -13.47
C ARG A 110 13.79 -2.72 -12.36
N MET A 111 14.63 -1.80 -11.89
CA MET A 111 14.28 -0.88 -10.81
C MET A 111 13.82 0.48 -11.34
N PHE A 112 14.35 0.87 -12.50
CA PHE A 112 14.17 2.20 -13.06
C PHE A 112 13.22 2.18 -14.23
N ILE A 113 12.27 3.11 -14.21
CA ILE A 113 11.31 3.29 -15.28
C ILE A 113 11.53 4.67 -15.93
N SER A 114 11.54 4.67 -17.26
CA SER A 114 11.63 5.90 -18.04
C SER A 114 10.40 6.78 -17.81
N PRO A 115 10.57 8.04 -17.38
CA PRO A 115 9.44 8.92 -17.11
C PRO A 115 8.67 9.33 -18.38
N THR A 116 9.25 9.11 -19.56
CA THR A 116 8.64 9.50 -20.85
C THR A 116 8.06 8.32 -21.62
N THR A 117 8.55 7.10 -21.40
CA THR A 117 8.12 5.93 -22.20
C THR A 117 7.42 4.86 -21.37
N GLY A 118 7.47 4.94 -20.04
CA GLY A 118 6.93 3.91 -19.17
C GLY A 118 7.64 2.56 -19.25
N GLU A 119 8.77 2.48 -19.98
CA GLU A 119 9.54 1.25 -20.16
C GLU A 119 10.64 1.14 -19.10
N MET A 120 10.90 -0.09 -18.66
CA MET A 120 12.12 -0.40 -17.92
C MET A 120 13.32 -0.26 -18.86
N TYR A 121 14.31 0.51 -18.43
CA TYR A 121 15.41 0.89 -19.32
C TYR A 121 16.66 0.08 -19.02
N ASN A 122 17.09 -0.73 -19.99
CA ASN A 122 18.40 -1.41 -19.98
C ASN A 122 19.49 -0.53 -20.60
N ASP A 123 19.69 0.66 -20.05
CA ASP A 123 20.83 1.51 -20.43
C ASP A 123 21.93 1.46 -19.38
N THR A 124 23.14 1.69 -19.87
CA THR A 124 24.35 1.97 -19.11
C THR A 124 24.10 3.04 -18.04
N SER A 125 23.23 4.01 -18.29
CA SER A 125 22.87 5.03 -17.30
C SER A 125 22.16 4.43 -16.07
N ALA A 126 21.17 3.56 -16.27
CA ALA A 126 20.46 2.89 -15.19
C ALA A 126 21.40 1.99 -14.37
N VAL A 127 22.26 1.21 -15.04
CA VAL A 127 23.28 0.40 -14.37
C VAL A 127 24.26 1.26 -13.58
N ARG A 128 24.71 2.40 -14.13
CA ARG A 128 25.62 3.32 -13.44
C ARG A 128 24.97 3.99 -12.23
N ILE A 129 23.69 4.35 -12.31
CA ILE A 129 22.93 4.92 -11.19
C ILE A 129 22.80 3.88 -10.09
N TYR A 130 22.38 2.66 -10.44
CA TYR A 130 22.31 1.55 -9.50
C TYR A 130 23.64 1.26 -8.79
N THR A 131 24.74 1.12 -9.55
CA THR A 131 26.05 0.88 -8.96
C THR A 131 26.46 2.03 -8.02
N LYS A 132 26.13 3.27 -8.37
CA LYS A 132 26.39 4.45 -7.53
C LYS A 132 25.53 4.49 -6.27
N MET A 133 24.27 4.05 -6.34
CA MET A 133 23.42 3.85 -5.18
C MET A 133 24.14 2.87 -4.27
N ILE A 134 24.25 1.59 -4.62
CA ILE A 134 24.87 0.56 -3.76
C ILE A 134 26.22 0.95 -3.18
N GLU A 135 27.14 1.47 -4.00
CA GLU A 135 28.50 1.76 -3.56
C GLU A 135 28.56 2.98 -2.64
N ASN A 136 27.66 3.96 -2.82
CA ASN A 136 27.78 5.26 -2.16
C ASN A 136 26.43 6.01 -1.99
N GLU A 137 25.40 5.32 -1.50
CA GLU A 137 24.02 5.82 -1.28
C GLU A 137 24.00 7.19 -0.59
N THR A 138 24.74 7.29 0.51
CA THR A 138 24.83 8.49 1.35
C THR A 138 25.44 9.70 0.63
N SER A 139 26.33 9.49 -0.36
CA SER A 139 26.93 10.58 -1.16
C SER A 139 26.18 10.84 -2.46
N PHE A 140 25.46 9.84 -2.98
CA PHE A 140 24.61 9.99 -4.17
C PHE A 140 23.41 10.89 -3.89
N GLY A 141 23.09 11.14 -2.61
CA GLY A 141 22.00 12.01 -2.20
C GLY A 141 20.64 11.35 -2.32
N TRP A 142 20.59 10.06 -2.68
CA TRP A 142 19.40 9.24 -2.54
C TRP A 142 19.11 9.11 -1.04
N GLN A 143 18.04 9.78 -0.61
CA GLN A 143 17.65 9.83 0.79
C GLN A 143 16.88 8.58 1.22
N GLY A 144 16.69 7.64 0.29
CA GLY A 144 16.04 6.35 0.47
C GLY A 144 14.56 6.46 0.76
N ARG A 145 14.20 7.20 1.80
CA ARG A 145 12.84 7.40 2.23
C ARG A 145 12.15 8.50 1.43
N TYR A 146 11.56 8.14 0.30
CA TYR A 146 10.58 9.01 -0.39
C TYR A 146 9.15 8.72 0.06
N LEU A 147 8.91 7.53 0.62
CA LEU A 147 7.68 7.17 1.30
C LEU A 147 7.90 7.08 2.80
N THR A 148 6.95 7.54 3.60
CA THR A 148 6.98 7.31 5.04
C THR A 148 5.93 6.29 5.39
N TRP A 149 6.10 5.05 4.92
CA TRP A 149 5.05 4.05 5.06
C TRP A 149 5.18 3.28 6.38
N HIS A 150 4.05 3.03 7.03
CA HIS A 150 3.96 2.31 8.31
C HIS A 150 2.82 1.28 8.31
N LYS A 151 2.27 0.98 7.13
CA LYS A 151 1.20 0.00 6.96
C LYS A 151 1.59 -1.03 5.90
N ASP A 152 2.79 -1.56 6.00
CA ASP A 152 3.07 -2.81 5.31
C ASP A 152 2.60 -3.93 6.24
N PHE A 153 1.50 -4.57 5.86
CA PHE A 153 0.87 -5.61 6.67
C PHE A 153 1.41 -7.01 6.37
N ASN A 154 2.07 -7.19 5.23
CA ASN A 154 2.57 -8.48 4.76
C ASN A 154 4.11 -8.55 4.70
N ASN A 155 4.78 -7.45 5.06
CA ASN A 155 6.23 -7.28 5.10
C ASN A 155 6.88 -7.56 3.74
N ASN A 156 6.32 -7.01 2.67
CA ASN A 156 6.85 -7.13 1.30
C ASN A 156 7.41 -5.83 0.74
N ASP A 157 7.51 -4.79 1.57
CA ASP A 157 8.04 -3.46 1.28
C ASP A 157 7.24 -2.69 0.20
N ILE A 158 6.09 -3.23 -0.21
CA ILE A 158 5.15 -2.57 -1.11
C ILE A 158 4.09 -1.87 -0.25
N PRO A 159 3.79 -0.59 -0.52
CA PRO A 159 2.71 0.09 0.18
C PRO A 159 1.36 -0.62 -0.02
N ASP A 160 0.68 -0.93 1.08
CA ASP A 160 -0.69 -1.45 1.07
C ASP A 160 -1.73 -0.33 1.02
N ASP A 161 -2.89 -0.62 0.46
CA ASP A 161 -4.04 0.26 0.58
C ASP A 161 -4.72 0.15 1.97
N PRO A 162 -5.69 1.02 2.30
CA PRO A 162 -6.42 0.97 3.57
C PRO A 162 -7.22 -0.32 3.83
N TRP A 163 -7.30 -1.21 2.86
CA TRP A 163 -7.95 -2.52 2.93
C TRP A 163 -6.96 -3.68 2.96
N ASN A 164 -5.65 -3.41 3.09
CA ASN A 164 -4.58 -4.41 3.20
C ASN A 164 -4.27 -5.11 1.86
N HIS A 165 -4.40 -4.39 0.75
CA HIS A 165 -4.00 -4.87 -0.56
C HIS A 165 -2.89 -3.99 -1.14
N ASP A 166 -1.84 -4.60 -1.68
CA ASP A 166 -0.75 -3.88 -2.36
C ASP A 166 -1.29 -2.89 -3.40
N TYR A 167 -0.73 -1.67 -3.39
CA TYR A 167 -0.97 -0.73 -4.47
C TYR A 167 -0.42 -1.27 -5.79
N LEU A 168 -1.23 -1.19 -6.83
CA LEU A 168 -0.80 -1.58 -8.17
C LEU A 168 -0.20 -0.39 -8.89
N PHE A 169 0.99 -0.59 -9.46
CA PHE A 169 1.69 0.44 -10.23
C PHE A 169 1.64 0.17 -11.73
N PHE A 170 1.11 1.12 -12.48
CA PHE A 170 1.00 1.04 -13.93
C PHE A 170 1.83 2.11 -14.63
N THR A 171 2.27 1.75 -15.82
CA THR A 171 2.97 2.64 -16.77
C THR A 171 2.21 2.71 -18.09
N GLU A 172 2.70 3.54 -19.02
CA GLU A 172 2.21 3.60 -20.40
C GLU A 172 2.21 2.25 -21.14
N LYS A 173 2.99 1.30 -20.64
CA LYS A 173 3.18 -0.02 -21.25
C LYS A 173 2.24 -1.06 -20.66
N GLY A 174 1.97 -0.99 -19.37
CA GLY A 174 1.14 -1.96 -18.67
C GLY A 174 1.37 -1.95 -17.16
N LEU A 175 0.94 -3.03 -16.51
CA LEU A 175 1.11 -3.22 -15.08
C LEU A 175 2.56 -3.62 -14.76
N VAL A 176 3.13 -3.03 -13.72
CA VAL A 176 4.41 -3.43 -13.16
C VAL A 176 4.15 -4.47 -12.08
N LEU A 177 4.64 -5.70 -12.27
CA LEU A 177 4.61 -6.71 -11.22
C LEU A 177 5.76 -6.49 -10.25
N GLU A 178 5.44 -6.40 -8.96
CA GLU A 178 6.39 -6.17 -7.88
C GLU A 178 6.54 -7.40 -6.98
N PRO A 179 7.76 -7.77 -6.52
CA PRO A 179 9.08 -7.16 -6.80
C PRO A 179 9.74 -7.65 -8.11
N ASP A 180 9.13 -8.56 -8.86
CA ASP A 180 9.71 -9.21 -10.07
C ASP A 180 10.19 -8.26 -11.18
N GLY A 181 9.59 -7.08 -11.29
CA GLY A 181 9.94 -6.07 -12.28
C GLY A 181 9.63 -6.52 -13.68
N ILE A 182 8.45 -7.10 -13.86
CA ILE A 182 7.97 -7.50 -15.17
C ILE A 182 6.85 -6.54 -15.53
N ILE A 183 7.01 -5.82 -16.63
CA ILE A 183 5.90 -5.09 -17.23
C ILE A 183 5.07 -6.08 -18.01
N VAL A 184 3.82 -6.25 -17.59
CA VAL A 184 2.86 -7.12 -18.25
C VAL A 184 1.78 -6.29 -18.95
N GLU A 185 1.59 -6.55 -20.24
CA GLU A 185 0.47 -5.99 -21.00
C GLU A 185 -0.80 -6.85 -20.86
N THR A 186 -0.62 -8.10 -20.41
CA THR A 186 -1.69 -9.04 -20.10
C THR A 186 -1.44 -9.68 -18.73
N CYS A 187 -2.37 -9.51 -17.80
CA CYS A 187 -2.25 -9.91 -16.40
C CYS A 187 -3.52 -10.63 -15.97
N SER A 188 -3.40 -11.71 -15.20
CA SER A 188 -4.54 -12.27 -14.47
C SER A 188 -4.45 -11.88 -13.00
N PHE A 189 -5.58 -11.89 -12.31
CA PHE A 189 -5.63 -11.60 -10.88
C PHE A 189 -6.01 -12.88 -10.14
N LEU A 190 -5.27 -13.18 -9.08
CA LEU A 190 -5.59 -14.24 -8.16
C LEU A 190 -6.85 -13.87 -7.34
N PRO A 191 -7.52 -14.83 -6.69
CA PRO A 191 -8.70 -14.56 -5.87
C PRO A 191 -8.46 -13.60 -4.69
N ASP A 192 -7.19 -13.35 -4.35
CA ASP A 192 -6.75 -12.40 -3.32
C ASP A 192 -6.43 -10.99 -3.86
N GLY A 193 -6.66 -10.76 -5.17
CA GLY A 193 -6.41 -9.48 -5.82
C GLY A 193 -5.04 -9.29 -6.39
N THR A 194 -4.11 -10.20 -6.09
CA THR A 194 -2.73 -10.07 -6.54
C THR A 194 -2.63 -10.32 -8.05
N ALA A 195 -1.93 -9.43 -8.74
CA ALA A 195 -1.73 -9.57 -10.17
C ALA A 195 -0.59 -10.55 -10.48
N VAL A 196 -0.80 -11.41 -11.47
CA VAL A 196 0.21 -12.36 -11.95
C VAL A 196 0.31 -12.34 -13.47
N SER A 197 1.50 -12.65 -13.97
CA SER A 197 1.77 -12.79 -15.40
C SER A 197 1.00 -13.99 -15.98
N GLY A 198 0.17 -13.77 -17.00
CA GLY A 198 -0.35 -14.83 -17.87
C GLY A 198 -1.87 -14.95 -17.97
N SER A 199 -2.30 -15.19 -19.22
CA SER A 199 -3.64 -15.58 -19.73
C SER A 199 -4.84 -14.61 -19.57
N SER A 200 -5.46 -14.34 -20.73
CA SER A 200 -6.84 -13.93 -21.02
C SER A 200 -7.32 -12.52 -20.68
N TYR A 201 -6.54 -11.70 -19.99
CA TYR A 201 -6.97 -10.40 -19.54
C TYR A 201 -5.97 -9.32 -19.94
N ASN A 202 -6.45 -8.22 -20.51
CA ASN A 202 -5.59 -7.10 -20.90
C ASN A 202 -5.47 -6.18 -19.69
N CYS A 203 -4.24 -5.85 -19.29
CA CYS A 203 -4.07 -4.80 -18.31
C CYS A 203 -4.45 -3.47 -18.98
N ASN A 204 -5.17 -2.59 -18.29
CA ASN A 204 -5.40 -1.26 -18.85
C ASN A 204 -4.05 -0.57 -19.00
N LYS A 205 -3.76 -0.16 -20.23
CA LYS A 205 -2.65 0.73 -20.53
C LYS A 205 -3.14 2.13 -20.28
N PHE A 206 -2.59 2.75 -19.25
CA PHE A 206 -2.85 4.15 -18.99
C PHE A 206 -1.99 5.01 -19.89
N ASP A 207 -2.42 6.23 -20.21
CA ASP A 207 -1.63 7.18 -21.00
C ASP A 207 -0.41 7.71 -20.23
N ARG A 208 -0.36 7.44 -18.92
CA ARG A 208 0.57 7.99 -17.94
C ARG A 208 0.75 7.03 -16.76
N PHE A 209 1.72 7.33 -15.92
CA PHE A 209 1.91 6.60 -14.66
C PHE A 209 0.67 6.69 -13.79
N THR A 210 0.27 5.54 -13.25
CA THR A 210 -0.97 5.41 -12.51
C THR A 210 -0.75 4.50 -11.32
N ILE A 211 -1.22 4.93 -10.16
CA ILE A 211 -1.35 4.05 -8.98
C ILE A 211 -2.81 3.75 -8.76
N LEU A 212 -3.08 2.49 -8.44
CA LEU A 212 -4.42 1.97 -8.23
C LEU A 212 -4.49 1.19 -6.91
N SER A 213 -5.49 1.50 -6.10
CA SER A 213 -5.97 0.67 -4.99
C SER A 213 -7.12 -0.20 -5.48
N LEU A 214 -7.11 -1.47 -5.06
CA LEU A 214 -8.12 -2.48 -5.37
C LEU A 214 -9.39 -2.31 -4.54
N GLY A 215 -9.42 -1.41 -3.56
CA GLY A 215 -10.60 -1.16 -2.78
C GLY A 215 -10.92 -2.28 -1.77
N ALA A 216 -12.18 -2.36 -1.35
CA ALA A 216 -12.62 -3.23 -0.26
C ALA A 216 -12.81 -4.69 -0.68
N ASN A 217 -13.08 -4.91 -1.97
CA ASN A 217 -13.29 -6.24 -2.52
C ASN A 217 -11.96 -6.97 -2.81
N GLY A 218 -10.84 -6.23 -2.89
CA GLY A 218 -9.54 -6.76 -3.28
C GLY A 218 -9.54 -7.34 -4.68
N VAL A 219 -10.43 -6.92 -5.57
CA VAL A 219 -10.53 -7.44 -6.94
C VAL A 219 -10.68 -6.27 -7.88
N PRO A 220 -9.87 -6.19 -8.95
CA PRO A 220 -9.95 -5.06 -9.85
C PRO A 220 -11.33 -4.92 -10.52
N GLY A 221 -11.80 -3.69 -10.58
CA GLY A 221 -13.10 -3.30 -11.13
C GLY A 221 -14.26 -3.63 -10.20
N ASP A 222 -15.32 -4.22 -10.76
CA ASP A 222 -16.52 -4.61 -10.00
C ASP A 222 -16.49 -6.08 -9.52
N GLY A 223 -15.34 -6.75 -9.65
CA GLY A 223 -15.21 -8.18 -9.39
C GLY A 223 -15.95 -9.08 -10.40
N GLY A 224 -16.40 -8.51 -11.53
CA GLY A 224 -17.06 -9.20 -12.62
C GLY A 224 -16.10 -9.90 -13.60
N ALA A 225 -16.66 -10.44 -14.69
CA ALA A 225 -15.87 -11.13 -15.72
C ALA A 225 -15.01 -10.19 -16.58
N ASP A 226 -15.22 -8.87 -16.50
CA ASP A 226 -14.50 -7.86 -17.27
C ASP A 226 -13.43 -7.17 -16.41
N VAL A 227 -12.30 -7.85 -16.22
CA VAL A 227 -11.18 -7.30 -15.44
C VAL A 227 -10.47 -6.14 -16.14
N ASN A 228 -10.90 -5.77 -17.37
CA ASN A 228 -10.41 -4.57 -18.04
C ASN A 228 -11.15 -3.31 -17.52
N ALA A 229 -12.12 -3.45 -16.62
CA ALA A 229 -12.86 -2.33 -16.05
C ALA A 229 -12.20 -1.77 -14.77
N LEU A 230 -10.86 -1.65 -14.76
CA LEU A 230 -10.13 -1.02 -13.65
C LEU A 230 -10.68 0.38 -13.39
N GLY A 231 -10.85 0.74 -12.11
CA GLY A 231 -11.40 2.03 -11.72
C GLY A 231 -12.92 2.10 -11.73
N THR A 232 -13.60 0.97 -11.85
CA THR A 232 -15.04 0.85 -11.60
C THR A 232 -15.30 0.30 -10.21
N GLY A 233 -16.50 0.50 -9.67
CA GLY A 233 -16.86 -0.03 -8.35
C GLY A 233 -16.17 0.72 -7.20
N ASP A 234 -15.31 0.00 -6.48
CA ASP A 234 -14.60 0.48 -5.29
C ASP A 234 -13.12 0.76 -5.50
N ASP A 235 -12.57 0.45 -6.68
CA ASP A 235 -11.24 0.85 -7.10
C ASP A 235 -11.03 2.37 -7.03
N ILE A 236 -9.84 2.77 -6.62
CA ILE A 236 -9.41 4.17 -6.58
C ILE A 236 -8.09 4.27 -7.32
N PHE A 237 -8.01 5.11 -8.34
CA PHE A 237 -6.77 5.33 -9.07
C PHE A 237 -6.56 6.80 -9.41
N GLN A 238 -5.30 7.18 -9.62
CA GLN A 238 -4.93 8.50 -10.10
C GLN A 238 -3.81 8.40 -11.13
N GLN A 239 -3.97 9.12 -12.24
CA GLN A 239 -3.03 9.18 -13.36
C GLN A 239 -2.33 10.54 -13.39
N TRP A 240 -1.07 10.58 -13.80
CA TRP A 240 -0.24 11.79 -13.67
C TRP A 240 0.51 12.20 -14.92
#